data_AF-D9W1B7-F1
#
_entry.id   AF-D9W1B7-F1
#
_cell.length_a   1.000
_cell.length_b   1.000
_cell.length_c   1.000
_cell.angle_alpha   90.00
_cell.angle_beta   90.00
_cell.angle_gamma   90.00
#
_symmetry.space_group_name_H-M   'P 1'
#
loop_
_entity.id
_entity.type
_entity.pdbx_description
1 polymer ?
#
loop_
_entity_poly.entity_id
_entity_poly.type
_entity_poly.pdbx_seq_one_letter_code
_entity_poly.pdbx_strand_id
1 'polypeptide(L)'
;MEPISHALSQGRYQSPLRYPGAKSSLAPVISRVITSAKQSREVPEVNLLVEPFAGGASASLRSIGEGIVDRILLADADPLVTAFWQAAAADTEQLIDRMHEEWKRYVRDGGASAVSRWDYWRAWSPRPAMTSQDRRLSMATQCLFLNRTTFSGILHGKAGPIGGRAQTSNYPIGCRWNPDALAERLRYVGHLYDIGRLVDVWCKDWRQTLDDVPEHYPQLLPSRVVAYLDPPYIEKSSLLYRTSFDPRGGYGGGSSVETSADPLHLSLASYLRTRAQFRWLLSYDNHPMLMQSKWLYAQSRMTPSEVDRETLGVRQWRITKRLVATRYSAAGRSGKRSAEELLITTLPPATVPLDEQLRLP
;
A
#
# COMPACT_ATOMS: atom_id res chain seq x y z
N MET A 1 1.60 14.70 -21.01
CA MET A 1 0.29 14.46 -20.37
C MET A 1 0.00 15.64 -19.44
N GLU A 2 -1.20 16.20 -19.42
CA GLU A 2 -1.48 17.46 -18.69
C GLU A 2 -1.30 17.31 -17.17
N PRO A 3 -0.85 18.37 -16.47
CA PRO A 3 -0.77 18.35 -15.00
C PRO A 3 -2.12 18.06 -14.35
N ILE A 4 -2.11 17.38 -13.20
CA ILE A 4 -3.34 17.01 -12.48
C ILE A 4 -3.91 18.26 -11.78
N SER A 5 -5.05 18.73 -12.28
CA SER A 5 -5.74 19.92 -11.78
C SER A 5 -6.64 19.60 -10.57
N HIS A 6 -6.02 19.19 -9.46
CA HIS A 6 -6.71 18.97 -8.18
C HIS A 6 -5.84 19.46 -7.01
N ALA A 7 -6.43 20.13 -6.02
CA ALA A 7 -5.70 20.76 -4.91
C ALA A 7 -4.80 19.77 -4.13
N LEU A 8 -5.27 18.53 -3.95
CA LEU A 8 -4.50 17.47 -3.31
C LEU A 8 -3.34 16.89 -4.13
N SER A 9 -3.14 17.25 -5.40
CA SER A 9 -2.02 16.72 -6.20
C SER A 9 -0.66 17.02 -5.56
N GLN A 10 -0.54 18.16 -4.88
CA GLN A 10 0.64 18.57 -4.09
C GLN A 10 0.43 18.46 -2.57
N GLY A 11 -0.70 17.87 -2.16
CA GLY A 11 -1.08 17.76 -0.75
C GLY A 11 -0.24 16.73 0.02
N ARG A 12 0.09 17.03 1.28
CA ARG A 12 0.81 16.08 2.15
C ARG A 12 0.02 14.81 2.44
N TYR A 13 -1.31 14.90 2.52
CA TYR A 13 -2.21 13.82 2.93
C TYR A 13 -3.24 13.53 1.83
N GLN A 14 -2.84 12.72 0.85
CA GLN A 14 -3.69 12.34 -0.27
C GLN A 14 -4.54 11.10 0.00
N SER A 15 -4.01 10.13 0.75
CA SER A 15 -4.73 8.88 1.00
C SER A 15 -5.90 9.06 1.97
N PRO A 16 -7.12 8.60 1.61
CA PRO A 16 -8.24 8.54 2.54
C PRO A 16 -8.14 7.37 3.54
N LEU A 17 -7.14 6.49 3.45
CA LEU A 17 -6.86 5.41 4.40
C LEU A 17 -5.62 5.69 5.28
N ARG A 18 -5.63 5.16 6.50
CA ARG A 18 -4.51 5.16 7.44
C ARG A 18 -3.97 3.76 7.47
N TYR A 19 -2.85 3.54 6.82
CA TYR A 19 -2.24 2.22 6.84
C TYR A 19 -1.20 2.11 7.96
N PRO A 20 -1.17 1.00 8.72
CA PRO A 20 -0.15 0.82 9.75
C PRO A 20 1.27 0.80 9.15
N GLY A 21 2.26 1.17 9.96
CA GLY A 21 3.67 1.20 9.54
C GLY A 21 4.18 2.56 9.08
N ALA A 22 3.37 3.62 9.16
CA ALA A 22 3.79 5.01 8.93
C ALA A 22 4.38 5.29 7.53
N LYS A 23 4.15 4.40 6.56
CA LYS A 23 4.73 4.42 5.20
C LYS A 23 4.37 5.62 4.34
N SER A 24 3.40 6.43 4.77
CA SER A 24 3.23 7.80 4.28
C SER A 24 4.52 8.65 4.36
N SER A 25 5.41 8.37 5.32
CA SER A 25 6.72 9.04 5.40
C SER A 25 7.71 8.53 4.35
N LEU A 26 7.51 7.33 3.80
CA LEU A 26 8.36 6.77 2.75
C LEU A 26 7.95 7.26 1.36
N ALA A 27 6.69 7.64 1.16
CA ALA A 27 6.18 8.13 -0.12
C ALA A 27 7.07 9.20 -0.80
N PRO A 28 7.62 10.23 -0.09
CA PRO A 28 8.57 11.18 -0.69
C PRO A 28 9.88 10.51 -1.12
N VAL A 29 10.38 9.52 -0.37
CA VAL A 29 11.60 8.79 -0.68
C VAL A 29 11.39 7.95 -1.95
N ILE A 30 10.28 7.22 -2.03
CA ILE A 30 9.89 6.43 -3.21
C ILE A 30 9.78 7.33 -4.45
N SER A 31 9.09 8.45 -4.32
CA SER A 31 8.92 9.44 -5.39
C SER A 31 10.27 10.00 -5.87
N ARG A 32 11.19 10.29 -4.95
CA ARG A 32 12.56 10.71 -5.27
C ARG A 32 13.37 9.62 -5.98
N VAL A 33 13.30 8.37 -5.53
CA VAL A 33 14.00 7.25 -6.16
C VAL A 33 13.53 7.05 -7.61
N ILE A 34 12.21 7.11 -7.85
CA ILE A 34 11.65 7.01 -9.21
C ILE A 34 12.07 8.22 -10.06
N THR A 35 12.01 9.42 -9.50
CA THR A 35 12.44 10.66 -10.19
C THR A 35 13.91 10.59 -10.61
N SER A 36 14.80 10.15 -9.74
CA SER A 36 16.21 10.00 -10.07
C SER A 36 16.43 8.89 -11.10
N ALA A 37 15.70 7.76 -11.01
CA ALA A 37 15.77 6.72 -12.03
C ALA A 37 15.46 7.21 -13.45
N LYS A 38 14.58 8.23 -13.59
CA LYS A 38 14.24 8.87 -14.87
C LYS A 38 15.40 9.60 -15.57
N GLN A 39 16.52 9.81 -14.87
CA GLN A 39 17.74 10.38 -15.45
C GLN A 39 18.55 9.35 -16.23
N SER A 40 18.25 8.05 -16.08
CA SER A 40 18.90 6.98 -16.84
C SER A 40 18.19 6.73 -18.16
N ARG A 41 18.96 6.46 -19.22
CA ARG A 41 18.42 5.98 -20.51
C ARG A 41 17.68 4.65 -20.40
N GLU A 42 17.91 3.89 -19.32
CA GLU A 42 17.24 2.61 -19.08
C GLU A 42 15.79 2.75 -18.58
N VAL A 43 15.43 3.90 -18.01
CA VAL A 43 14.08 4.21 -17.49
C VAL A 43 13.76 5.67 -17.84
N PRO A 44 13.59 6.05 -19.11
CA PRO A 44 13.43 7.45 -19.49
C PRO A 44 12.12 8.07 -18.97
N GLU A 45 11.09 7.24 -18.78
CA GLU A 45 9.78 7.62 -18.28
C GLU A 45 9.14 6.43 -17.52
N VAL A 46 8.16 6.72 -16.68
CA VAL A 46 7.37 5.71 -15.97
C VAL A 46 5.91 5.95 -16.33
N ASN A 47 5.41 5.21 -17.32
CA ASN A 47 4.04 5.34 -17.78
C ASN A 47 3.05 4.69 -16.81
N LEU A 48 3.45 3.62 -16.14
CA LEU A 48 2.61 2.91 -15.18
C LEU A 48 3.39 2.54 -13.92
N LEU A 49 2.90 3.00 -12.76
CA LEU A 49 3.31 2.53 -11.45
C LEU A 49 2.29 1.52 -10.92
N VAL A 50 2.75 0.32 -10.61
CA VAL A 50 1.92 -0.78 -10.09
C VAL A 50 2.21 -0.95 -8.60
N GLU A 51 1.18 -0.87 -7.76
CA GLU A 51 1.31 -1.09 -6.30
C GLU A 51 0.49 -2.33 -5.90
N PRO A 52 1.09 -3.54 -5.93
CA PRO A 52 0.40 -4.81 -5.63
C PRO A 52 0.08 -5.04 -4.15
N PHE A 53 0.55 -4.14 -3.29
CA PHE A 53 0.26 -4.10 -1.87
C PHE A 53 -0.32 -2.72 -1.55
N ALA A 54 -1.40 -2.35 -2.23
CA ALA A 54 -1.91 -0.98 -2.23
C ALA A 54 -2.10 -0.47 -0.81
N GLY A 55 -2.81 -1.19 0.08
CA GLY A 55 -3.06 -0.76 1.44
C GLY A 55 -3.58 0.69 1.49
N GLY A 56 -2.72 1.63 1.92
CA GLY A 56 -3.01 3.07 1.91
C GLY A 56 -2.63 3.84 0.63
N ALA A 57 -1.96 3.24 -0.33
CA ALA A 57 -1.56 3.78 -1.65
C ALA A 57 -0.84 5.14 -1.59
N SER A 58 -0.17 5.44 -0.47
CA SER A 58 0.40 6.77 -0.24
C SER A 58 1.57 7.06 -1.18
N ALA A 59 2.32 6.03 -1.59
CA ALA A 59 3.40 6.18 -2.57
C ALA A 59 2.82 6.47 -3.96
N SER A 60 1.87 5.66 -4.44
CA SER A 60 1.25 5.86 -5.75
C SER A 60 0.54 7.21 -5.88
N LEU A 61 -0.29 7.57 -4.89
CA LEU A 61 -1.03 8.85 -4.90
C LEU A 61 -0.10 10.07 -4.91
N ARG A 62 1.06 9.96 -4.24
CA ARG A 62 2.07 11.02 -4.27
C ARG A 62 2.78 11.09 -5.61
N SER A 63 3.26 9.95 -6.10
CA SER A 63 3.99 9.89 -7.37
C SER A 63 3.15 10.35 -8.56
N ILE A 64 1.85 10.02 -8.60
CA ILE A 64 0.94 10.50 -9.64
C ILE A 64 0.65 12.00 -9.48
N GLY A 65 0.41 12.46 -8.24
CA GLY A 65 0.13 13.88 -7.94
C GLY A 65 1.29 14.82 -8.27
N GLU A 66 2.52 14.37 -8.03
CA GLU A 66 3.76 15.09 -8.38
C GLU A 66 4.10 14.99 -9.89
N GLY A 67 3.30 14.26 -10.69
CA GLY A 67 3.56 14.05 -12.12
C GLY A 67 4.83 13.22 -12.41
N ILE A 68 5.31 12.47 -11.42
CA ILE A 68 6.51 11.63 -11.53
C ILE A 68 6.22 10.41 -12.40
N VAL A 69 5.04 9.85 -12.21
CA VAL A 69 4.51 8.73 -13.01
C VAL A 69 3.25 9.20 -13.71
N ASP A 70 2.95 8.58 -14.84
CA ASP A 70 1.83 9.01 -15.68
C ASP A 70 0.49 8.38 -15.29
N ARG A 71 0.52 7.14 -14.81
CA ARG A 71 -0.64 6.36 -14.42
C ARG A 71 -0.29 5.45 -13.25
N ILE A 72 -1.29 5.09 -12.47
CA ILE A 72 -1.17 4.14 -11.36
C ILE A 72 -2.17 3.00 -11.52
N LEU A 73 -1.76 1.79 -11.13
CA LEU A 73 -2.62 0.63 -10.93
C LEU A 73 -2.47 0.19 -9.48
N LEU A 74 -3.59 0.10 -8.78
CA LEU A 74 -3.62 -0.37 -7.40
C LEU A 74 -4.10 -1.82 -7.37
N ALA A 75 -3.46 -2.67 -6.59
CA ALA A 75 -3.99 -3.99 -6.29
C ALA A 75 -3.80 -4.32 -4.82
N ASP A 76 -4.78 -5.03 -4.25
CA ASP A 76 -4.67 -5.58 -2.91
C ASP A 76 -5.38 -6.94 -2.85
N ALA A 77 -4.78 -7.85 -2.08
CA ALA A 77 -5.36 -9.17 -1.84
C ALA A 77 -6.55 -9.08 -0.86
N ASP A 78 -6.60 -8.04 -0.02
CA ASP A 78 -7.71 -7.84 0.91
C ASP A 78 -8.94 -7.29 0.16
N PRO A 79 -10.04 -8.08 0.06
CA PRO A 79 -11.23 -7.65 -0.66
C PRO A 79 -11.89 -6.42 -0.03
N LEU A 80 -11.65 -6.16 1.26
CA LEU A 80 -12.19 -4.98 1.94
C LEU A 80 -11.45 -3.70 1.51
N VAL A 81 -10.12 -3.76 1.42
CA VAL A 81 -9.27 -2.67 0.92
C VAL A 81 -9.53 -2.43 -0.57
N THR A 82 -9.63 -3.50 -1.35
CA THR A 82 -9.92 -3.39 -2.79
C THR A 82 -11.30 -2.80 -3.05
N ALA A 83 -12.35 -3.27 -2.35
CA ALA A 83 -13.69 -2.69 -2.48
C ALA A 83 -13.70 -1.20 -2.13
N PHE A 84 -12.91 -0.78 -1.13
CA PHE A 84 -12.73 0.63 -0.81
C PHE A 84 -12.15 1.42 -1.98
N TRP A 85 -11.01 0.99 -2.55
CA TRP A 85 -10.37 1.72 -3.64
C TRP A 85 -11.24 1.74 -4.91
N GLN A 86 -11.95 0.64 -5.20
CA GLN A 86 -12.90 0.58 -6.32
C GLN A 86 -14.07 1.56 -6.12
N ALA A 87 -14.67 1.63 -4.93
CA ALA A 87 -15.73 2.60 -4.65
C ALA A 87 -15.22 4.04 -4.61
N ALA A 88 -14.03 4.29 -4.07
CA ALA A 88 -13.42 5.61 -4.06
C ALA A 88 -13.14 6.14 -5.48
N ALA A 89 -12.83 5.23 -6.41
CA ALA A 89 -12.58 5.55 -7.81
C ALA A 89 -13.87 5.70 -8.64
N ALA A 90 -14.82 4.75 -8.52
CA ALA A 90 -15.96 4.63 -9.43
C ALA A 90 -17.33 5.01 -8.82
N ASP A 91 -17.45 5.06 -7.49
CA ASP A 91 -18.68 5.43 -6.77
C ASP A 91 -18.41 6.55 -5.75
N THR A 92 -17.55 7.50 -6.13
CA THR A 92 -16.92 8.48 -5.22
C THR A 92 -17.93 9.26 -4.38
N GLU A 93 -18.91 9.89 -5.02
CA GLU A 93 -19.89 10.71 -4.30
C GLU A 93 -20.83 9.84 -3.45
N GLN A 94 -21.22 8.65 -3.91
CA GLN A 94 -22.04 7.74 -3.10
C GLN A 94 -21.30 7.24 -1.84
N LEU A 95 -19.98 7.03 -1.95
CA LEU A 95 -19.15 6.70 -0.79
C LEU A 95 -19.00 7.89 0.16
N ILE A 96 -18.85 9.11 -0.36
CA ILE A 96 -18.82 10.35 0.43
C ILE A 96 -20.12 10.53 1.21
N ASP A 97 -21.27 10.34 0.57
CA ASP A 97 -22.58 10.42 1.23
C ASP A 97 -22.69 9.43 2.38
N ARG A 98 -22.34 8.15 2.14
CA ARG A 98 -22.34 7.12 3.19
C ARG A 98 -21.38 7.46 4.33
N MET A 99 -20.19 7.97 4.02
CA MET A 99 -19.23 8.42 5.02
C MET A 99 -19.78 9.55 5.89
N HIS A 100 -20.43 10.56 5.29
CA HIS A 100 -21.06 11.64 6.05
C HIS A 100 -22.23 11.15 6.90
N GLU A 101 -23.04 10.20 6.41
CA GLU A 101 -24.12 9.60 7.20
C GLU A 101 -23.58 8.82 8.40
N GLU A 102 -22.53 8.01 8.23
CA GLU A 102 -21.86 7.32 9.35
C GLU A 102 -21.33 8.32 10.40
N TRP A 103 -20.70 9.40 9.94
CA TRP A 103 -20.21 10.46 10.82
C TRP A 103 -21.33 11.10 11.63
N LYS A 104 -22.36 11.62 10.95
CA LYS A 104 -23.46 12.37 11.57
C LYS A 104 -24.25 11.52 12.56
N ARG A 105 -24.51 10.25 12.24
CA ARG A 105 -25.38 9.38 13.02
C ARG A 105 -24.66 8.67 14.17
N TYR A 106 -23.39 8.30 13.98
CA TYR A 106 -22.72 7.38 14.90
C TYR A 106 -21.43 7.92 15.49
N VAL A 107 -20.64 8.70 14.75
CA VAL A 107 -19.26 9.02 15.17
C VAL A 107 -19.10 10.41 15.78
N ARG A 108 -19.84 11.41 15.30
CA ARG A 108 -19.67 12.83 15.68
C ARG A 108 -19.72 13.05 17.20
N ASP A 109 -20.70 12.45 17.85
CA ASP A 109 -20.94 12.64 19.29
C ASP A 109 -20.12 11.63 20.13
N GLY A 110 -19.47 10.67 19.48
CA GLY A 110 -18.60 9.67 20.11
C GLY A 110 -19.33 8.70 21.04
N GLY A 111 -18.61 8.22 22.07
CA GLY A 111 -19.18 7.42 23.15
C GLY A 111 -19.71 6.05 22.72
N ALA A 112 -20.74 5.57 23.44
CA ALA A 112 -21.28 4.22 23.28
C ALA A 112 -21.89 3.97 21.89
N SER A 113 -22.56 4.98 21.29
CA SER A 113 -23.16 4.85 19.95
C SER A 113 -22.09 4.52 18.88
N ALA A 114 -20.97 5.24 18.90
CA ALA A 114 -19.86 5.02 17.99
C ALA A 114 -19.22 3.63 18.19
N VAL A 115 -19.08 3.18 19.45
CA VAL A 115 -18.54 1.85 19.78
C VAL A 115 -19.50 0.74 19.32
N SER A 116 -20.80 0.88 19.52
CA SER A 116 -21.79 -0.08 19.02
C SER A 116 -21.80 -0.13 17.50
N ARG A 117 -21.63 1.00 16.81
CA ARG A 117 -21.48 1.03 15.35
C ARG A 117 -20.19 0.38 14.88
N TRP A 118 -19.10 0.52 15.64
CA TRP A 118 -17.86 -0.20 15.41
C TRP A 118 -18.07 -1.72 15.53
N ASP A 119 -18.74 -2.19 16.58
CA ASP A 119 -19.06 -3.62 16.76
C ASP A 119 -19.93 -4.13 15.59
N TYR A 120 -20.91 -3.35 15.14
CA TYR A 120 -21.71 -3.66 13.95
C TYR A 120 -20.82 -3.86 12.72
N TRP A 121 -19.95 -2.91 12.38
CA TRP A 121 -19.09 -3.02 11.21
C TRP A 121 -18.03 -4.12 11.35
N ARG A 122 -17.60 -4.47 12.56
CA ARG A 122 -16.73 -5.63 12.80
C ARG A 122 -17.41 -6.96 12.54
N ALA A 123 -18.70 -7.07 12.86
CA ALA A 123 -19.48 -8.29 12.65
C ALA A 123 -20.16 -8.35 11.28
N TRP A 124 -20.27 -7.21 10.58
CA TRP A 124 -20.98 -7.12 9.31
C TRP A 124 -20.34 -7.99 8.23
N SER A 125 -21.18 -8.63 7.43
CA SER A 125 -20.79 -9.39 6.24
C SER A 125 -21.80 -9.15 5.12
N PRO A 126 -21.36 -9.16 3.85
CA PRO A 126 -22.24 -8.91 2.71
C PRO A 126 -23.30 -10.00 2.60
N ARG A 127 -24.54 -9.60 2.29
CA ARG A 127 -25.65 -10.54 2.06
C ARG A 127 -25.62 -11.05 0.60
N PRO A 128 -26.03 -12.30 0.33
CA PRO A 128 -26.04 -12.85 -1.02
C PRO A 128 -26.88 -12.05 -2.02
N ALA A 129 -28.04 -11.55 -1.59
CA ALA A 129 -28.99 -10.83 -2.44
C ALA A 129 -28.61 -9.37 -2.76
N MET A 130 -27.45 -8.88 -2.29
CA MET A 130 -27.00 -7.51 -2.59
C MET A 130 -26.58 -7.38 -4.06
N THR A 131 -26.91 -6.25 -4.68
CA THR A 131 -26.33 -5.88 -5.97
C THR A 131 -24.81 -5.75 -5.85
N SER A 132 -24.08 -5.90 -6.97
CA SER A 132 -22.62 -5.75 -6.98
C SER A 132 -22.18 -4.36 -6.50
N GLN A 133 -22.92 -3.31 -6.88
CA GLN A 133 -22.64 -1.94 -6.45
C GLN A 133 -22.91 -1.74 -4.95
N ASP A 134 -24.06 -2.19 -4.44
CA ASP A 134 -24.38 -2.07 -3.01
C ASP A 134 -23.39 -2.84 -2.13
N ARG A 135 -22.96 -4.02 -2.59
CA ARG A 135 -21.95 -4.82 -1.92
C ARG A 135 -20.64 -4.05 -1.83
N ARG A 136 -20.15 -3.53 -2.97
CA ARG A 136 -18.92 -2.73 -3.04
C ARG A 136 -18.98 -1.49 -2.15
N LEU A 137 -20.05 -0.70 -2.25
CA LEU A 137 -20.25 0.50 -1.41
C LEU A 137 -20.33 0.18 0.08
N SER A 138 -20.99 -0.91 0.47
CA SER A 138 -21.10 -1.31 1.87
C SER A 138 -19.77 -1.82 2.42
N MET A 139 -19.00 -2.59 1.64
CA MET A 139 -17.64 -2.99 2.00
C MET A 139 -16.68 -1.80 2.06
N ALA A 140 -16.77 -0.86 1.12
CA ALA A 140 -15.98 0.38 1.16
C ALA A 140 -16.30 1.23 2.40
N THR A 141 -17.58 1.34 2.76
CA THR A 141 -18.02 2.02 3.98
C THR A 141 -17.47 1.32 5.22
N GLN A 142 -17.56 -0.01 5.29
CA GLN A 142 -16.98 -0.82 6.37
C GLN A 142 -15.46 -0.60 6.49
N CYS A 143 -14.74 -0.64 5.37
CA CYS A 143 -13.30 -0.41 5.31
C CYS A 143 -12.94 0.97 5.87
N LEU A 144 -13.53 2.03 5.33
CA LEU A 144 -13.27 3.40 5.75
C LEU A 144 -13.65 3.58 7.23
N PHE A 145 -14.80 3.06 7.64
CA PHE A 145 -15.26 3.19 9.01
C PHE A 145 -14.26 2.58 9.99
N LEU A 146 -13.94 1.30 9.81
CA LEU A 146 -13.01 0.59 10.68
C LEU A 146 -11.62 1.21 10.62
N ASN A 147 -11.16 1.63 9.45
CA ASN A 147 -9.86 2.28 9.30
C ASN A 147 -9.76 3.61 10.08
N ARG A 148 -10.85 4.37 10.13
CA ARG A 148 -10.88 5.67 10.83
C ARG A 148 -11.10 5.54 12.33
N THR A 149 -11.72 4.46 12.77
CA THR A 149 -12.17 4.29 14.17
C THR A 149 -11.41 3.22 14.94
N THR A 150 -10.54 2.43 14.30
CA THR A 150 -9.74 1.38 14.95
C THR A 150 -8.33 1.87 15.24
N PHE A 151 -7.73 1.41 16.35
CA PHE A 151 -6.36 1.79 16.71
C PHE A 151 -5.39 1.56 15.55
N SER A 152 -4.62 2.60 15.22
CA SER A 152 -3.68 2.62 14.07
C SER A 152 -4.29 2.33 12.68
N GLY A 153 -5.62 2.33 12.55
CA GLY A 153 -6.31 2.03 11.29
C GLY A 153 -6.22 0.56 10.86
N ILE A 154 -5.91 -0.32 11.81
CA ILE A 154 -5.81 -1.77 11.60
C ILE A 154 -7.20 -2.33 11.30
N LEU A 155 -7.38 -3.00 10.16
CA LEU A 155 -8.65 -3.61 9.76
C LEU A 155 -8.86 -5.01 10.33
N HIS A 156 -7.77 -5.72 10.63
CA HIS A 156 -7.77 -7.14 11.00
C HIS A 156 -7.17 -7.42 12.37
N GLY A 157 -7.50 -8.57 12.94
CA GLY A 157 -6.92 -9.00 14.23
C GLY A 157 -7.61 -8.38 15.45
N LYS A 158 -6.84 -8.18 16.52
CA LYS A 158 -7.34 -7.84 17.88
C LYS A 158 -7.38 -6.35 18.19
N ALA A 159 -7.06 -5.49 17.22
CA ALA A 159 -7.10 -4.05 17.44
C ALA A 159 -8.52 -3.60 17.78
N GLY A 160 -8.66 -2.85 18.88
CA GLY A 160 -9.93 -2.31 19.33
C GLY A 160 -10.21 -0.89 18.80
N PRO A 161 -11.39 -0.34 19.08
CA PRO A 161 -11.72 1.03 18.72
C PRO A 161 -10.74 2.02 19.37
N ILE A 162 -10.45 3.11 18.67
CA ILE A 162 -9.67 4.23 19.20
C ILE A 162 -10.37 4.73 20.47
N GLY A 163 -9.58 4.98 21.50
CA GLY A 163 -10.07 5.40 22.81
C GLY A 163 -10.55 4.28 23.73
N GLY A 164 -10.50 3.03 23.27
CA GLY A 164 -10.91 1.85 24.02
C GLY A 164 -12.43 1.72 24.11
N ARG A 165 -12.93 0.54 24.50
CA ARG A 165 -14.39 0.30 24.54
C ARG A 165 -15.11 1.22 25.54
N ALA A 166 -14.44 1.59 26.64
CA ALA A 166 -14.97 2.53 27.63
C ALA A 166 -14.91 4.00 27.20
N GLN A 167 -14.22 4.33 26.09
CA GLN A 167 -14.06 5.70 25.57
C GLN A 167 -13.51 6.71 26.61
N THR A 168 -12.58 6.25 27.47
CA THR A 168 -11.98 7.07 28.54
C THR A 168 -10.62 7.69 28.15
N SER A 169 -10.10 7.40 26.95
CA SER A 169 -8.85 7.98 26.47
C SER A 169 -9.02 9.43 26.03
N ASN A 170 -7.93 10.21 26.09
CA ASN A 170 -7.83 11.53 25.48
C ASN A 170 -8.01 11.52 23.95
N TYR A 171 -7.95 10.35 23.30
CA TYR A 171 -8.22 10.18 21.88
C TYR A 171 -9.57 9.46 21.71
N PRO A 172 -10.68 10.19 21.49
CA PRO A 172 -11.98 9.57 21.26
C PRO A 172 -12.02 8.84 19.92
N ILE A 173 -12.96 7.91 19.76
CA ILE A 173 -13.10 7.06 18.56
C ILE A 173 -13.19 7.86 17.24
N GLY A 174 -13.82 9.03 17.28
CA GLY A 174 -13.98 9.92 16.13
C GLY A 174 -12.79 10.83 15.83
N CYS A 175 -11.72 10.84 16.64
CA CYS A 175 -10.65 11.85 16.53
C CYS A 175 -9.85 11.83 15.21
N ARG A 176 -10.02 10.79 14.38
CA ARG A 176 -9.39 10.63 13.06
C ARG A 176 -10.38 10.75 11.90
N TRP A 177 -11.64 11.08 12.18
CA TRP A 177 -12.69 11.25 11.20
C TRP A 177 -12.94 12.73 10.93
N ASN A 178 -12.08 13.33 10.10
CA ASN A 178 -12.35 14.66 9.56
C ASN A 178 -13.15 14.47 8.26
N PRO A 179 -14.47 14.68 8.25
CA PRO A 179 -15.31 14.34 7.10
C PRO A 179 -14.96 15.18 5.87
N ASP A 180 -14.71 16.48 6.02
CA ASP A 180 -14.43 17.38 4.89
C ASP A 180 -13.09 17.01 4.22
N ALA A 181 -12.06 16.77 5.03
CA ALA A 181 -10.75 16.34 4.52
C ALA A 181 -10.78 14.91 3.96
N LEU A 182 -11.71 14.05 4.40
CA LEU A 182 -11.89 12.72 3.80
C LEU A 182 -12.64 12.81 2.48
N ALA A 183 -13.68 13.64 2.39
CA ALA A 183 -14.41 13.89 1.15
C ALA A 183 -13.48 14.45 0.06
N GLU A 184 -12.62 15.42 0.39
CA GLU A 184 -11.65 15.97 -0.56
C GLU A 184 -10.66 14.91 -1.07
N ARG A 185 -10.20 14.00 -0.19
CA ARG A 185 -9.32 12.89 -0.58
C ARG A 185 -10.02 11.85 -1.46
N LEU A 186 -11.30 11.57 -1.19
CA LEU A 186 -12.10 10.69 -2.02
C LEU A 186 -12.31 11.31 -3.41
N ARG A 187 -12.65 12.60 -3.49
CA ARG A 187 -12.77 13.35 -4.75
C ARG A 187 -11.47 13.38 -5.54
N TYR A 188 -10.32 13.46 -4.86
CA TYR A 188 -9.03 13.34 -5.55
C TYR A 188 -8.88 11.98 -6.24
N VAL A 189 -9.23 10.88 -5.57
CA VAL A 189 -9.16 9.53 -6.15
C VAL A 189 -10.15 9.38 -7.32
N GLY A 190 -11.39 9.85 -7.16
CA GLY A 190 -12.38 9.87 -8.23
C GLY A 190 -11.90 10.67 -9.43
N HIS A 191 -11.37 11.88 -9.21
CA HIS A 191 -10.79 12.71 -10.26
C HIS A 191 -9.68 11.97 -11.02
N LEU A 192 -8.74 11.33 -10.30
CA LEU A 192 -7.67 10.54 -10.93
C LEU A 192 -8.23 9.43 -11.83
N TYR A 193 -9.32 8.77 -11.42
CA TYR A 193 -9.98 7.75 -12.21
C TYR A 193 -10.65 8.34 -13.45
N ASP A 194 -11.42 9.42 -13.29
CA ASP A 194 -12.12 10.12 -14.38
C ASP A 194 -11.18 10.57 -15.50
N ILE A 195 -9.99 11.07 -15.16
CA ILE A 195 -8.99 11.50 -16.13
C ILE A 195 -8.02 10.38 -16.58
N GLY A 196 -8.31 9.12 -16.24
CA GLY A 196 -7.56 7.94 -16.67
C GLY A 196 -6.14 7.82 -16.08
N ARG A 197 -5.89 8.46 -14.93
CA ARG A 197 -4.62 8.43 -14.20
C ARG A 197 -4.56 7.31 -13.17
N LEU A 198 -5.68 6.96 -12.55
CA LEU A 198 -5.86 5.66 -11.90
C LEU A 198 -6.51 4.75 -12.94
N VAL A 199 -5.75 3.77 -13.48
CA VAL A 199 -6.25 2.96 -14.60
C VAL A 199 -7.18 1.84 -14.17
N ASP A 200 -6.90 1.24 -13.02
CA ASP A 200 -7.68 0.13 -12.48
C ASP A 200 -7.35 -0.13 -11.01
N VAL A 201 -8.23 -0.90 -10.36
CA VAL A 201 -8.09 -1.40 -8.99
C VAL A 201 -8.40 -2.89 -8.95
N TRP A 202 -7.38 -3.72 -8.72
CA TRP A 202 -7.49 -5.19 -8.80
C TRP A 202 -7.60 -5.87 -7.42
N CYS A 203 -8.52 -6.84 -7.33
CA CYS A 203 -8.62 -7.76 -6.18
C CYS A 203 -7.73 -8.98 -6.44
N LYS A 204 -6.41 -8.80 -6.40
CA LYS A 204 -5.42 -9.82 -6.74
C LYS A 204 -4.29 -9.81 -5.73
N ASP A 205 -3.69 -10.98 -5.50
CA ASP A 205 -2.42 -11.01 -4.78
C ASP A 205 -1.28 -10.43 -5.64
N TRP A 206 -0.12 -10.24 -5.00
CA TRP A 206 1.03 -9.65 -5.68
C TRP A 206 1.50 -10.45 -6.88
N ARG A 207 1.39 -11.78 -6.86
CA ARG A 207 1.90 -12.63 -7.92
C ARG A 207 0.99 -12.54 -9.13
N GLN A 208 -0.31 -12.72 -8.92
CA GLN A 208 -1.31 -12.54 -9.97
C GLN A 208 -1.23 -11.13 -10.57
N THR A 209 -1.06 -10.10 -9.74
CA THR A 209 -0.90 -8.73 -10.22
C THR A 209 0.33 -8.57 -11.13
N LEU A 210 1.50 -9.08 -10.72
CA LEU A 210 2.72 -8.95 -11.51
C LEU A 210 2.72 -9.82 -12.78
N ASP A 211 2.06 -10.98 -12.74
CA ASP A 211 1.93 -11.89 -13.88
C ASP A 211 0.96 -11.36 -14.94
N ASP A 212 -0.11 -10.67 -14.52
CA ASP A 212 -1.15 -10.18 -15.44
C ASP A 212 -0.82 -8.81 -16.05
N VAL A 213 -0.02 -7.96 -15.38
CA VAL A 213 0.39 -6.65 -15.93
C VAL A 213 1.03 -6.75 -17.33
N PRO A 214 1.95 -7.70 -17.59
CA PRO A 214 2.50 -7.96 -18.92
C PRO A 214 1.45 -8.30 -19.98
N GLU A 215 0.39 -9.01 -19.62
CA GLU A 215 -0.70 -9.36 -20.54
C GLU A 215 -1.61 -8.16 -20.84
N HIS A 216 -1.93 -7.36 -19.82
CA HIS A 216 -2.80 -6.19 -19.95
C HIS A 216 -2.11 -4.97 -20.55
N TYR A 217 -0.80 -4.82 -20.35
CA TYR A 217 -0.02 -3.65 -20.78
C TYR A 217 1.30 -4.00 -21.49
N PRO A 218 1.31 -4.93 -22.48
CA PRO A 218 2.53 -5.45 -23.10
C PRO A 218 3.39 -4.35 -23.74
N GLN A 219 2.76 -3.31 -24.29
CA GLN A 219 3.41 -2.16 -24.94
C GLN A 219 4.24 -1.29 -24.00
N LEU A 220 4.03 -1.38 -22.69
CA LEU A 220 4.77 -0.60 -21.69
C LEU A 220 6.03 -1.33 -21.21
N LEU A 221 6.17 -2.63 -21.53
CA LEU A 221 7.29 -3.43 -21.07
C LEU A 221 8.56 -3.15 -21.87
N PRO A 222 9.72 -3.39 -21.25
CA PRO A 222 9.94 -3.68 -19.83
C PRO A 222 10.31 -2.42 -19.02
N SER A 223 10.45 -1.27 -19.69
CA SER A 223 11.11 -0.07 -19.14
C SER A 223 10.18 1.08 -18.77
N ARG A 224 8.88 0.98 -19.05
CA ARG A 224 7.90 2.02 -18.73
C ARG A 224 6.94 1.64 -17.60
N VAL A 225 7.05 0.41 -17.09
CA VAL A 225 6.35 -0.07 -15.91
C VAL A 225 7.34 -0.17 -14.75
N VAL A 226 6.93 0.31 -13.58
CA VAL A 226 7.63 0.08 -12.31
C VAL A 226 6.64 -0.48 -11.31
N ALA A 227 6.99 -1.57 -10.63
CA ALA A 227 6.25 -1.99 -9.42
C ALA A 227 6.85 -1.35 -8.17
N TYR A 228 6.02 -0.78 -7.31
CA TYR A 228 6.37 -0.48 -5.93
C TYR A 228 5.74 -1.52 -5.02
N LEU A 229 6.57 -2.34 -4.39
CA LEU A 229 6.15 -3.42 -3.51
C LEU A 229 6.45 -3.07 -2.06
N ASP A 230 5.47 -3.35 -1.23
CA ASP A 230 5.53 -2.99 0.17
C ASP A 230 4.92 -4.08 1.06
N PRO A 231 5.51 -5.29 1.03
CA PRO A 231 4.94 -6.44 1.71
C PRO A 231 4.92 -6.23 3.24
N PRO A 232 4.15 -7.07 3.94
CA PRO A 232 4.23 -7.21 5.38
C PRO A 232 5.67 -7.42 5.87
N TYR A 233 6.04 -6.82 7.01
CA TYR A 233 7.39 -6.92 7.58
C TYR A 233 7.65 -8.30 8.20
N ILE A 234 8.91 -8.77 8.16
CA ILE A 234 9.30 -10.07 8.73
C ILE A 234 8.98 -10.12 10.22
N GLU A 235 9.43 -9.13 10.98
CA GLU A 235 9.27 -9.11 12.44
C GLU A 235 7.82 -8.90 12.90
N LYS A 236 6.97 -8.31 12.07
CA LYS A 236 5.60 -7.92 12.43
C LYS A 236 4.50 -8.79 11.80
N SER A 237 4.90 -9.76 10.98
CA SER A 237 4.02 -10.69 10.26
C SER A 237 3.05 -11.44 11.20
N SER A 238 3.50 -11.82 12.40
CA SER A 238 2.70 -12.58 13.37
C SER A 238 1.63 -11.77 14.13
N LEU A 239 1.69 -10.43 14.13
CA LEU A 239 0.85 -9.58 15.00
C LEU A 239 -0.15 -8.68 14.26
N LEU A 240 0.05 -8.35 12.98
CA LEU A 240 -0.64 -7.21 12.36
C LEU A 240 -1.57 -7.53 11.17
N TYR A 241 -1.45 -8.67 10.48
CA TYR A 241 -2.24 -8.92 9.26
C TYR A 241 -2.66 -10.39 9.14
N ARG A 242 -3.99 -10.63 9.05
CA ARG A 242 -4.58 -11.98 8.86
C ARG A 242 -4.57 -12.43 7.40
N THR A 243 -4.41 -11.49 6.46
CA THR A 243 -4.48 -11.73 5.02
C THR A 243 -3.11 -11.69 4.35
N SER A 244 -2.02 -11.54 5.11
CA SER A 244 -0.75 -11.19 4.50
C SER A 244 -0.30 -12.16 3.43
N PHE A 245 -0.63 -13.46 3.51
CA PHE A 245 -0.29 -14.42 2.44
C PHE A 245 -0.99 -15.81 2.55
N ASP A 246 -2.10 -15.96 3.28
CA ASP A 246 -2.83 -17.25 3.40
C ASP A 246 -3.92 -17.38 2.31
N PRO A 247 -3.86 -18.36 1.39
CA PRO A 247 -4.93 -18.60 0.41
C PRO A 247 -6.27 -19.06 1.00
N ARG A 248 -6.38 -19.29 2.32
CA ARG A 248 -7.60 -19.81 2.97
C ARG A 248 -8.11 -19.03 4.21
N GLY A 249 -7.59 -17.85 4.51
CA GLY A 249 -8.20 -16.90 5.46
C GLY A 249 -8.43 -17.39 6.91
N GLY A 250 -7.61 -18.32 7.42
CA GLY A 250 -7.78 -18.93 8.75
C GLY A 250 -6.72 -18.49 9.78
N TYR A 251 -7.13 -18.22 11.02
CA TYR A 251 -6.17 -18.01 12.12
C TYR A 251 -5.49 -19.34 12.50
N GLY A 252 -4.20 -19.48 12.21
CA GLY A 252 -3.35 -20.47 12.86
C GLY A 252 -2.96 -19.99 14.26
N GLY A 253 -3.18 -20.84 15.27
CA GLY A 253 -2.77 -20.63 16.66
C GLY A 253 -1.24 -20.55 16.81
N GLY A 254 -0.81 -19.95 17.91
CA GLY A 254 0.59 -19.63 18.15
C GLY A 254 1.55 -20.81 18.03
N SER A 255 2.62 -20.59 17.28
CA SER A 255 3.90 -21.25 17.52
C SER A 255 5.00 -20.20 17.45
N SER A 256 5.70 -20.03 18.57
CA SER A 256 7.02 -19.45 18.63
C SER A 256 7.98 -20.40 17.91
N VAL A 257 8.37 -20.06 16.68
CA VAL A 257 9.52 -20.69 16.01
C VAL A 257 10.39 -19.60 15.42
N GLU A 258 11.58 -19.45 16.00
CA GLU A 258 12.68 -18.64 15.51
C GLU A 258 13.27 -19.22 14.21
N THR A 259 13.85 -18.34 13.38
CA THR A 259 14.92 -18.62 12.39
C THR A 259 14.60 -19.34 11.07
N SER A 260 13.43 -19.12 10.46
CA SER A 260 13.30 -19.30 9.00
C SER A 260 12.46 -18.18 8.39
N ALA A 261 12.88 -17.67 7.23
CA ALA A 261 12.09 -16.67 6.52
C ALA A 261 10.77 -17.30 6.07
N ASP A 262 9.65 -16.62 6.31
CA ASP A 262 8.32 -17.04 5.88
C ASP A 262 8.36 -17.52 4.40
N PRO A 263 7.82 -18.72 4.07
CA PRO A 263 7.73 -19.23 2.69
C PRO A 263 7.26 -18.20 1.67
N LEU A 264 6.48 -17.22 2.10
CA LEU A 264 5.84 -16.24 1.24
C LEU A 264 6.79 -15.08 0.92
N HIS A 265 7.64 -14.69 1.87
CA HIS A 265 8.76 -13.78 1.60
C HIS A 265 9.82 -14.44 0.71
N LEU A 266 10.06 -15.74 0.89
CA LEU A 266 10.93 -16.51 0.00
C LEU A 266 10.35 -16.60 -1.42
N SER A 267 9.04 -16.81 -1.55
CA SER A 267 8.34 -16.84 -2.85
C SER A 267 8.43 -15.50 -3.57
N LEU A 268 8.13 -14.40 -2.88
CA LEU A 268 8.26 -13.05 -3.43
C LEU A 268 9.70 -12.74 -3.85
N ALA A 269 10.68 -13.02 -2.99
CA ALA A 269 12.09 -12.78 -3.31
C ALA A 269 12.58 -13.64 -4.48
N SER A 270 12.14 -14.90 -4.57
CA SER A 270 12.42 -15.77 -5.71
C SER A 270 11.87 -15.14 -6.99
N TYR A 271 10.59 -14.78 -7.02
CA TYR A 271 9.95 -14.17 -8.17
C TYR A 271 10.66 -12.88 -8.61
N LEU A 272 10.90 -11.94 -7.70
CA LEU A 272 11.53 -10.67 -8.02
C LEU A 272 12.97 -10.82 -8.53
N ARG A 273 13.67 -11.89 -8.12
CA ARG A 273 15.05 -12.18 -8.57
C ARG A 273 15.12 -12.95 -9.88
N THR A 274 14.09 -13.68 -10.28
CA THR A 274 14.19 -14.64 -11.40
C THR A 274 13.13 -14.46 -12.48
N ARG A 275 12.00 -13.79 -12.20
CA ARG A 275 10.84 -13.76 -13.12
C ARG A 275 10.20 -12.39 -13.35
N ALA A 276 10.54 -11.36 -12.58
CA ALA A 276 9.96 -10.04 -12.79
C ALA A 276 10.28 -9.48 -14.20
N GLN A 277 9.24 -9.20 -14.98
CA GLN A 277 9.35 -8.75 -16.37
C GLN A 277 9.54 -7.22 -16.53
N PHE A 278 9.41 -6.47 -15.44
CA PHE A 278 9.60 -5.02 -15.38
C PHE A 278 10.29 -4.61 -14.09
N ARG A 279 10.80 -3.37 -14.05
CA ARG A 279 11.58 -2.84 -12.93
C ARG A 279 10.72 -2.79 -11.66
N TRP A 280 11.36 -2.93 -10.51
CA TRP A 280 10.68 -2.93 -9.23
C TRP A 280 11.48 -2.20 -8.15
N LEU A 281 10.75 -1.69 -7.16
CA LEU A 281 11.23 -1.06 -5.94
C LEU A 281 10.48 -1.68 -4.77
N LEU A 282 11.22 -2.15 -3.78
CA LEU A 282 10.71 -2.87 -2.63
C LEU A 282 11.09 -2.12 -1.35
N SER A 283 10.12 -1.84 -0.48
CA SER A 283 10.38 -1.38 0.89
C SER A 283 10.18 -2.51 1.90
N TYR A 284 11.02 -2.51 2.93
CA TYR A 284 11.06 -3.57 3.93
C TYR A 284 11.61 -3.05 5.27
N ASP A 285 11.32 -3.74 6.39
CA ASP A 285 12.05 -3.51 7.64
C ASP A 285 13.54 -3.81 7.47
N ASN A 286 14.42 -3.05 8.16
CA ASN A 286 15.86 -3.30 8.13
C ASN A 286 16.21 -4.56 8.94
N HIS A 287 15.96 -5.73 8.36
CA HIS A 287 16.29 -7.02 8.96
C HIS A 287 17.51 -7.66 8.26
N PRO A 288 18.58 -8.05 8.99
CA PRO A 288 19.82 -8.56 8.40
C PRO A 288 19.64 -9.73 7.42
N MET A 289 18.66 -10.62 7.68
CA MET A 289 18.38 -11.76 6.78
C MET A 289 18.07 -11.34 5.34
N LEU A 290 17.45 -10.18 5.11
CA LEU A 290 17.15 -9.71 3.75
C LEU A 290 18.42 -9.49 2.93
N MET A 291 19.48 -9.04 3.58
CA MET A 291 20.76 -8.72 2.95
C MET A 291 21.75 -9.90 2.98
N GLN A 292 21.60 -10.85 3.91
CA GLN A 292 22.55 -11.95 4.10
C GLN A 292 22.08 -13.27 3.47
N SER A 293 20.76 -13.50 3.37
CA SER A 293 20.22 -14.74 2.82
C SER A 293 20.29 -14.76 1.29
N LYS A 294 20.92 -15.81 0.74
CA LYS A 294 20.95 -16.08 -0.72
C LYS A 294 19.57 -16.36 -1.31
N TRP A 295 18.61 -16.75 -0.46
CA TRP A 295 17.22 -17.02 -0.86
C TRP A 295 16.37 -15.76 -0.89
N LEU A 296 16.78 -14.73 -0.14
CA LEU A 296 16.20 -13.40 -0.17
C LEU A 296 17.01 -12.51 -1.11
N TYR A 297 17.47 -11.34 -0.67
CA TYR A 297 18.02 -10.32 -1.55
C TYR A 297 19.55 -10.18 -1.44
N ALA A 298 20.29 -11.13 -0.85
CA ALA A 298 21.76 -11.01 -0.73
C ALA A 298 22.47 -10.82 -2.08
N GLN A 299 21.94 -11.41 -3.14
CA GLN A 299 22.48 -11.26 -4.49
C GLN A 299 22.38 -9.82 -4.99
N SER A 300 23.34 -9.42 -5.83
CA SER A 300 23.42 -8.09 -6.42
C SER A 300 22.84 -8.02 -7.83
N ARG A 301 22.31 -9.13 -8.36
CA ARG A 301 21.75 -9.24 -9.70
C ARG A 301 20.61 -10.25 -9.70
N MET A 302 19.64 -10.04 -10.58
CA MET A 302 18.67 -11.07 -10.95
C MET A 302 19.37 -12.24 -11.65
N THR A 303 18.75 -13.41 -11.60
CA THR A 303 19.22 -14.67 -12.20
C THR A 303 18.04 -15.43 -12.84
N PRO A 304 17.41 -14.89 -13.89
CA PRO A 304 16.35 -15.59 -14.60
C PRO A 304 16.88 -16.87 -15.27
N SER A 305 16.03 -17.89 -15.37
CA SER A 305 16.36 -19.10 -16.15
C SER A 305 16.43 -18.77 -17.65
N GLU A 306 17.11 -19.62 -18.43
CA GLU A 306 17.13 -19.46 -19.89
C GLU A 306 15.71 -19.45 -20.47
N VAL A 307 14.87 -20.39 -20.01
CA VAL A 307 13.45 -20.47 -20.38
C VAL A 307 12.71 -19.17 -20.06
N ASP A 308 12.87 -18.61 -18.86
CA ASP A 308 12.17 -17.35 -18.50
C ASP A 308 12.68 -16.14 -19.31
N ARG A 309 13.96 -16.12 -19.71
CA ARG A 309 14.48 -15.07 -20.61
C ARG A 309 13.89 -15.17 -22.01
N GLU A 310 13.77 -16.38 -22.54
CA GLU A 310 13.28 -16.63 -23.89
C GLU A 310 11.76 -16.50 -24.01
N THR A 311 11.03 -17.03 -23.03
CA THR A 311 9.55 -17.09 -23.08
C THR A 311 8.87 -15.85 -22.52
N LEU A 312 9.44 -15.24 -21.46
CA LEU A 312 8.84 -14.09 -20.76
C LEU A 312 9.63 -12.79 -21.00
N GLY A 313 10.72 -12.81 -21.76
CA GLY A 313 11.55 -11.63 -22.01
C GLY A 313 12.22 -11.06 -20.76
N VAL A 314 12.35 -11.86 -19.69
CA VAL A 314 12.88 -11.40 -18.40
C VAL A 314 14.32 -10.94 -18.56
N ARG A 315 14.61 -9.72 -18.09
CA ARG A 315 15.96 -9.14 -18.16
C ARG A 315 16.75 -9.39 -16.88
N GLN A 316 18.07 -9.36 -17.01
CA GLN A 316 18.98 -9.43 -15.88
C GLN A 316 19.33 -8.02 -15.37
N TRP A 317 18.64 -7.55 -14.32
CA TRP A 317 18.96 -6.26 -13.70
C TRP A 317 19.84 -6.40 -12.46
N ARG A 318 20.63 -5.35 -12.18
CA ARG A 318 21.36 -5.23 -10.92
C ARG A 318 20.38 -4.87 -9.81
N ILE A 319 20.52 -5.54 -8.67
CA ILE A 319 19.76 -5.28 -7.45
C ILE A 319 20.61 -4.38 -6.56
N THR A 320 20.08 -3.19 -6.27
CA THR A 320 20.68 -2.23 -5.35
C THR A 320 19.89 -2.17 -4.06
N LYS A 321 20.57 -1.79 -2.98
CA LYS A 321 20.03 -1.70 -1.63
C LYS A 321 20.39 -0.34 -1.05
N ARG A 322 19.46 0.27 -0.32
CA ARG A 322 19.64 1.56 0.36
C ARG A 322 19.03 1.51 1.73
N LEU A 323 19.71 2.09 2.70
CA LEU A 323 19.14 2.31 4.03
C LEU A 323 18.53 3.70 4.09
N VAL A 324 17.28 3.76 4.53
CA VAL A 324 16.52 4.99 4.65
C VAL A 324 16.23 5.24 6.13
N ALA A 325 16.88 6.24 6.68
CA ALA A 325 16.58 6.70 8.03
C ALA A 325 15.23 7.42 8.04
N THR A 326 14.25 6.84 8.74
CA THR A 326 12.94 7.44 8.98
C THR A 326 12.84 7.93 10.42
N ARG A 327 12.21 9.09 10.62
CA ARG A 327 11.92 9.63 11.96
C ARG A 327 10.45 9.38 12.26
N TYR A 328 10.15 8.47 13.18
CA TYR A 328 8.79 8.21 13.63
C TYR A 328 8.49 8.91 14.97
N SER A 329 7.37 9.62 15.03
CA SER A 329 6.75 10.02 16.29
C SER A 329 5.75 8.93 16.70
N ALA A 330 6.12 8.06 17.64
CA ALA A 330 5.15 7.15 18.25
C ALA A 330 4.29 7.94 19.25
N ALA A 331 2.96 7.82 19.15
CA ALA A 331 2.08 8.42 20.14
C ALA A 331 2.28 7.72 21.50
N GLY A 332 2.66 8.47 22.54
CA GLY A 332 2.67 7.99 23.93
C GLY A 332 4.02 7.84 24.63
N ARG A 333 5.15 8.17 23.99
CA ARG A 333 6.47 8.26 24.66
C ARG A 333 7.24 9.48 24.12
N SER A 334 7.85 10.27 25.00
CA SER A 334 8.74 11.36 24.60
C SER A 334 10.01 10.78 23.93
N GLY A 335 10.22 11.11 22.66
CA GLY A 335 11.42 10.74 21.89
C GLY A 335 11.12 10.27 20.46
N LYS A 336 11.75 10.91 19.46
CA LYS A 336 11.77 10.40 18.08
C LYS A 336 12.65 9.14 18.06
N ARG A 337 12.09 7.99 17.71
CA ARG A 337 12.90 6.80 17.39
C ARG A 337 13.29 6.89 15.92
N SER A 338 14.58 6.77 15.62
CA SER A 338 15.06 6.46 14.28
C SER A 338 14.73 5.00 13.99
N ALA A 339 14.01 4.75 12.91
CA ALA A 339 13.90 3.42 12.35
C ALA A 339 14.52 3.45 10.96
N GLU A 340 15.29 2.43 10.64
CA GLU A 340 15.83 2.27 9.29
C GLU A 340 14.90 1.37 8.50
N GLU A 341 14.54 1.83 7.30
CA GLU A 341 13.85 1.01 6.31
C GLU A 341 14.82 0.64 5.20
N LEU A 342 14.74 -0.60 4.75
CA LEU A 342 15.56 -1.11 3.66
C LEU A 342 14.79 -0.94 2.35
N LEU A 343 15.35 -0.16 1.43
CA LEU A 343 14.90 -0.11 0.04
C LEU A 343 15.75 -1.05 -0.81
N ILE A 344 15.10 -1.90 -1.60
CA ILE A 344 15.75 -2.82 -2.53
C ILE A 344 15.15 -2.57 -3.91
N THR A 345 15.96 -2.43 -4.95
CA THR A 345 15.43 -2.09 -6.27
C THR A 345 16.28 -2.58 -7.43
N THR A 346 15.60 -2.83 -8.55
CA THR A 346 16.22 -3.05 -9.86
C THR A 346 16.33 -1.78 -10.70
N LEU A 347 15.92 -0.61 -10.19
CA LEU A 347 16.11 0.67 -10.89
C LEU A 347 17.61 0.94 -11.15
N PRO A 348 17.95 1.72 -12.20
CA PRO A 348 19.33 1.86 -12.67
C PRO A 348 20.31 2.33 -11.57
N PRO A 349 21.32 1.52 -11.20
CA PRO A 349 22.19 1.78 -10.05
C PRO A 349 22.90 3.14 -10.08
N ALA A 350 23.25 3.63 -11.28
CA ALA A 350 23.95 4.89 -11.47
C ALA A 350 23.12 6.12 -11.06
N THR A 351 21.79 5.97 -10.99
CA THR A 351 20.86 7.06 -10.71
C THR A 351 20.07 6.85 -9.41
N VAL A 352 20.13 5.67 -8.77
CA VAL A 352 19.49 5.48 -7.46
C VAL A 352 20.26 6.27 -6.39
N PRO A 353 19.64 7.25 -5.71
CA PRO A 353 20.32 8.10 -4.74
C PRO A 353 20.98 7.30 -3.63
N LEU A 354 22.10 7.79 -3.09
CA LEU A 354 22.80 7.17 -1.97
C LEU A 354 22.05 7.40 -0.64
N ASP A 355 22.37 6.59 0.37
CA ASP A 355 21.71 6.61 1.69
C ASP A 355 21.67 8.02 2.31
N GLU A 356 22.77 8.76 2.21
CA GLU A 356 22.89 10.15 2.70
C GLU A 356 21.92 11.10 2.01
N GLN A 357 21.66 10.87 0.72
CA GLN A 357 20.73 11.67 -0.07
C GLN A 357 19.29 11.31 0.27
N LEU A 358 18.99 10.08 0.71
CA LEU A 358 17.63 9.63 1.04
C LEU A 358 17.16 10.05 2.44
N ARG A 359 18.01 10.70 3.24
CA ARG A 359 17.61 11.23 4.55
C ARG A 359 16.48 12.23 4.40
N LEU A 360 15.38 11.97 5.10
CA LEU A 360 14.28 12.92 5.22
C LEU A 360 14.69 14.03 6.21
N PRO A 361 14.43 15.31 5.89
CA PRO A 361 14.79 16.44 6.76
C PRO A 361 14.21 16.34 8.19
#